data_AF-A0A2M8LIG2-F1
#
_entry.id   AF-A0A2M8LIG2-F1
#
_cell.length_a   1.000
_cell.length_b   1.000
_cell.length_c   1.000
_cell.angle_alpha   90.00
_cell.angle_beta   90.00
_cell.angle_gamma   90.00
#
_symmetry.space_group_name_H-M   'P 1'
#
loop_
_entity.id
_entity.type
_entity.pdbx_description
1 polymer ?
#
loop_
_entity_poly.entity_id
_entity_poly.type
_entity_poly.pdbx_seq_one_letter_code
_entity_poly.pdbx_strand_id
1 'polypeptide(L)'
;MAKDKKYPTNQERIQKQKDLLITQIKKTPVIEIACQKVGVGRTTFYRWRRDDADFETACVEALGTGVDLINDLAESKLIGQIQDSNFPAIRFWLQSHHKSYKAKLEISADTKKELTSEEQETMQQAYERLGLIQQNNLIEPYEQSNIGSEDTRPDPHQQNG
;
A
#
# COMPACT_ATOMS: atom_id res chain seq x y z
N MET A 1 39.86 6.17 -50.84
CA MET A 1 39.76 6.99 -49.62
C MET A 1 39.13 6.13 -48.54
N ALA A 2 39.93 5.59 -47.62
CA ALA A 2 39.43 4.82 -46.49
C ALA A 2 38.76 5.79 -45.50
N LYS A 3 37.52 5.51 -45.10
CA LYS A 3 36.81 6.31 -44.10
C LYS A 3 37.48 6.07 -42.74
N ASP A 4 38.11 7.10 -42.18
CA ASP A 4 38.68 7.06 -40.83
C ASP A 4 37.59 6.74 -39.81
N LYS A 5 37.61 5.50 -39.29
CA LYS A 5 36.65 5.02 -38.30
C LYS A 5 37.08 5.53 -36.92
N LYS A 6 36.58 6.70 -36.51
CA LYS A 6 36.83 7.27 -35.17
C LYS A 6 36.19 6.38 -34.11
N TYR A 7 37.00 5.71 -33.29
CA TYR A 7 36.51 4.86 -32.20
C TYR A 7 36.08 5.73 -31.02
N PRO A 8 34.93 5.43 -30.37
CA PRO A 8 34.46 6.21 -29.23
C PRO A 8 35.39 6.06 -28.04
N THR A 9 35.55 7.14 -27.28
CA THR A 9 36.34 7.16 -26.05
C THR A 9 35.70 6.29 -24.97
N ASN A 10 36.47 5.92 -23.94
CA ASN A 10 35.97 5.08 -22.85
C ASN A 10 34.79 5.74 -22.11
N GLN A 11 34.85 7.06 -21.89
CA GLN A 11 33.78 7.83 -21.27
C GLN A 11 32.49 7.83 -22.10
N GLU A 12 32.58 8.04 -23.42
CA GLU A 12 31.42 7.98 -24.32
C GLU A 12 30.76 6.59 -24.30
N ARG A 13 31.56 5.52 -24.22
CA ARG A 13 31.04 4.14 -24.11
C ARG A 13 30.31 3.93 -22.78
N ILE A 14 30.88 4.39 -21.67
CA ILE A 14 30.26 4.30 -20.33
C ILE A 14 28.95 5.07 -20.31
N GLN A 15 28.92 6.30 -20.82
CA GLN A 15 27.71 7.11 -20.84
C GLN A 15 26.62 6.44 -21.66
N LYS A 16 26.96 5.92 -22.85
CA LYS A 16 26.00 5.18 -23.67
C LYS A 16 25.44 3.94 -22.95
N GLN A 17 26.26 3.23 -22.18
CA GLN A 17 25.80 2.10 -21.38
C GLN A 17 24.86 2.53 -20.25
N LYS A 18 25.14 3.65 -19.59
CA LYS A 18 24.24 4.26 -18.59
C LYS A 18 22.90 4.61 -19.22
N ASP A 19 22.89 5.30 -20.36
CA ASP A 19 21.65 5.70 -21.06
C ASP A 19 20.83 4.48 -21.50
N LEU A 20 21.51 3.43 -21.99
CA LEU A 20 20.86 2.16 -22.34
C LEU A 20 20.27 1.47 -21.12
N LEU A 21 20.97 1.47 -19.97
CA LEU A 21 20.46 0.93 -18.72
C LEU A 21 19.20 1.66 -18.28
N ILE A 22 19.21 3.00 -18.26
CA ILE A 22 18.03 3.82 -17.93
C ILE A 22 16.85 3.44 -18.83
N THR A 23 17.10 3.32 -20.14
CA THR A 23 16.05 2.91 -21.10
C THR A 23 15.51 1.51 -20.84
N GLN A 24 16.37 0.56 -20.46
CA GLN A 24 15.93 -0.81 -20.14
C GLN A 24 15.19 -0.88 -18.81
N ILE A 25 15.62 -0.12 -17.79
CA ILE A 25 14.97 -0.06 -16.48
C ILE A 25 13.54 0.46 -16.61
N LYS A 26 13.30 1.49 -17.44
CA LYS A 26 11.96 2.00 -17.76
C LYS A 26 11.02 0.95 -18.38
N LYS A 27 11.56 -0.10 -19.00
CA LYS A 27 10.78 -1.19 -19.63
C LYS A 27 10.71 -2.44 -18.76
N THR A 28 11.73 -2.66 -17.93
CA THR A 28 11.88 -3.84 -17.09
C THR A 28 12.57 -3.39 -15.81
N PRO A 29 11.80 -3.04 -14.74
CA PRO A 29 12.34 -2.53 -13.48
C PRO A 29 13.01 -3.63 -12.63
N VAL A 30 13.75 -4.53 -13.26
CA VAL A 30 14.53 -5.60 -12.64
C VAL A 30 15.98 -5.41 -13.02
N ILE A 31 16.79 -4.92 -12.06
CA ILE A 31 18.17 -4.50 -12.30
C ILE A 31 19.03 -5.61 -12.92
N GLU A 32 18.89 -6.86 -12.45
CA GLU A 32 19.61 -8.01 -13.02
C GLU A 32 19.36 -8.15 -14.52
N ILE A 33 18.09 -8.15 -14.92
CA ILE A 33 17.68 -8.32 -16.32
C ILE A 33 18.13 -7.12 -17.17
N ALA A 34 17.99 -5.91 -16.65
CA ALA A 34 18.45 -4.70 -17.35
C ALA A 34 19.97 -4.72 -17.56
N CYS A 35 20.73 -5.10 -16.53
CA CYS A 35 22.17 -5.27 -16.58
C CYS A 35 22.60 -6.32 -17.62
N GLN A 36 21.96 -7.49 -17.62
CA GLN A 36 22.22 -8.55 -18.59
C GLN A 36 21.93 -8.11 -20.02
N LYS A 37 20.82 -7.41 -20.27
CA LYS A 37 20.44 -6.91 -21.61
C LYS A 37 21.43 -5.88 -22.17
N VAL A 38 22.03 -5.06 -21.31
CA VAL A 38 23.02 -4.02 -21.72
C VAL A 38 24.45 -4.56 -21.71
N GLY A 39 24.71 -5.71 -21.09
CA GLY A 39 26.04 -6.30 -20.95
C GLY A 39 26.90 -5.59 -19.90
N VAL A 40 26.28 -5.10 -18.82
CA VAL A 40 26.96 -4.45 -17.68
C VAL A 40 26.81 -5.33 -16.45
N GLY A 41 27.89 -5.59 -15.73
CA GLY A 41 27.83 -6.33 -14.46
C GLY A 41 27.16 -5.50 -13.36
N ARG A 42 26.41 -6.15 -12.45
CA ARG A 42 25.72 -5.48 -11.35
C ARG A 42 26.62 -4.67 -10.43
N THR A 43 27.83 -5.16 -10.15
CA THR A 43 28.82 -4.42 -9.35
C THR A 43 29.17 -3.08 -9.99
N THR A 44 29.32 -3.05 -11.32
CA THR A 44 29.59 -1.83 -12.08
C THR A 44 28.40 -0.87 -12.01
N PHE A 45 27.18 -1.38 -12.15
CA PHE A 45 25.96 -0.58 -12.01
C PHE A 45 25.87 0.10 -10.63
N TYR A 46 26.05 -0.65 -9.54
CA TYR A 46 25.99 -0.08 -8.20
C TYR A 46 27.14 0.88 -7.92
N ARG A 47 28.33 0.62 -8.47
CA ARG A 47 29.44 1.58 -8.40
C ARG A 47 29.07 2.89 -9.12
N TRP A 48 28.48 2.82 -10.32
CA TRP A 48 28.04 4.03 -11.02
C TRP A 48 26.96 4.80 -10.25
N ARG A 49 25.98 4.11 -9.65
CA ARG A 49 24.98 4.74 -8.78
C ARG A 49 25.61 5.48 -7.59
N ARG A 50 26.66 4.91 -7.00
CA ARG A 50 27.37 5.53 -5.87
C ARG A 50 28.25 6.72 -6.31
N ASP A 51 28.94 6.59 -7.43
CA ASP A 51 29.98 7.53 -7.85
C ASP A 51 29.44 8.65 -8.77
N ASP A 52 28.19 8.54 -9.25
CA ASP A 52 27.53 9.50 -10.14
C ASP A 52 26.08 9.75 -9.70
N ALA A 53 25.86 10.91 -9.06
CA ALA A 53 24.57 11.30 -8.49
C ALA A 53 23.49 11.61 -9.54
N ASP A 54 23.89 12.06 -10.73
CA ASP A 54 22.95 12.31 -11.83
C ASP A 54 22.43 10.99 -12.39
N PHE A 55 23.32 10.01 -12.55
CA PHE A 55 22.94 8.65 -12.95
C PHE A 55 22.05 7.97 -11.90
N GLU A 56 22.34 8.17 -10.61
CA GLU A 56 21.50 7.70 -9.50
C GLU A 56 20.06 8.22 -9.61
N THR A 57 19.92 9.54 -9.75
CA THR A 57 18.62 10.21 -9.86
C THR A 57 17.85 9.68 -11.06
N ALA A 58 18.51 9.59 -12.22
CA ALA A 58 17.91 9.03 -13.43
C ALA A 58 17.48 7.55 -13.25
N CYS A 59 18.23 6.76 -12.47
CA CYS A 59 17.85 5.37 -12.17
C CYS A 59 16.60 5.29 -11.30
N VAL A 60 16.48 6.15 -10.29
CA VAL A 60 15.31 6.20 -9.41
C VAL A 60 14.07 6.58 -10.20
N GLU A 61 14.15 7.63 -11.02
CA GLU A 61 13.05 8.04 -11.91
C GLU A 61 12.67 6.92 -12.89
N ALA A 62 13.67 6.30 -13.52
CA ALA A 62 13.45 5.20 -14.46
C ALA A 62 12.78 3.98 -13.81
N LEU A 63 13.15 3.67 -12.56
CA LEU A 63 12.52 2.60 -11.79
C LEU A 63 11.05 2.92 -11.51
N GLY A 64 10.75 4.16 -11.11
CA GLY A 64 9.36 4.61 -10.91
C GLY A 64 8.53 4.43 -12.18
N THR A 65 9.00 4.99 -13.31
CA THR A 65 8.33 4.81 -14.62
C THR A 65 8.17 3.34 -15.01
N GLY A 66 9.19 2.51 -14.75
CA GLY A 66 9.13 1.09 -15.06
C GLY A 66 8.13 0.34 -14.19
N VAL A 67 8.00 0.70 -12.91
CA VAL A 67 7.00 0.11 -12.01
C VAL A 67 5.59 0.49 -12.45
N ASP A 68 5.35 1.75 -12.81
CA ASP A 68 4.05 2.20 -13.30
C ASP A 68 3.62 1.43 -14.56
N LEU A 69 4.54 1.26 -15.52
CA LEU A 69 4.29 0.46 -16.72
C LEU A 69 3.91 -1.01 -16.41
N ILE A 70 4.58 -1.62 -15.42
CA ILE A 70 4.27 -2.99 -15.01
C ILE A 70 2.92 -3.05 -14.27
N ASN A 71 2.56 -2.02 -13.51
CA ASN A 71 1.26 -1.91 -12.88
C ASN A 71 0.14 -1.84 -13.94
N ASP A 72 0.25 -0.97 -14.94
CA ASP A 72 -0.72 -0.88 -16.04
C ASP A 72 -0.91 -2.23 -16.76
N LEU A 73 0.20 -2.95 -16.98
CA LEU A 73 0.18 -4.27 -17.58
C LEU A 73 -0.51 -5.29 -16.64
N ALA A 74 -0.21 -5.25 -15.34
CA ALA A 74 -0.82 -6.13 -14.35
C ALA A 74 -2.33 -5.89 -14.24
N GLU A 75 -2.77 -4.63 -14.27
CA GLU A 75 -4.19 -4.26 -14.31
C GLU A 75 -4.87 -4.82 -15.57
N SER A 76 -4.26 -4.63 -16.74
CA SER A 76 -4.77 -5.18 -18.00
C SER A 76 -4.91 -6.71 -17.94
N LYS A 77 -3.92 -7.41 -17.36
CA LYS A 77 -3.97 -8.87 -17.18
C LYS A 77 -5.05 -9.29 -16.18
N LEU A 78 -5.22 -8.54 -15.10
CA LEU A 78 -6.27 -8.79 -14.11
C LEU A 78 -7.66 -8.67 -14.73
N ILE A 79 -7.90 -7.63 -15.53
CA ILE A 79 -9.16 -7.44 -16.26
C ILE A 79 -9.41 -8.61 -17.21
N GLY A 80 -8.40 -9.06 -17.96
CA GLY A 80 -8.52 -10.25 -18.82
C GLY A 80 -8.92 -11.50 -18.03
N GLN A 81 -8.31 -11.73 -16.86
CA GLN A 81 -8.68 -12.85 -16.00
C GLN A 81 -10.11 -12.74 -15.46
N ILE A 82 -10.61 -11.52 -15.18
CA ILE A 82 -12.00 -11.29 -14.80
C ILE A 82 -12.95 -11.65 -15.94
N GLN A 83 -12.63 -11.26 -17.17
CA GLN A 83 -13.41 -11.63 -18.37
C GLN A 83 -13.48 -13.15 -18.56
N ASP A 84 -12.38 -13.85 -18.27
CA ASP A 84 -12.29 -15.31 -18.30
C ASP A 84 -12.97 -16.00 -17.09
N SER A 85 -13.74 -15.27 -16.28
CA SER A 85 -14.43 -15.77 -15.08
C SER A 85 -13.50 -16.39 -14.02
N ASN A 86 -12.25 -15.92 -13.94
CA ASN A 86 -11.31 -16.34 -12.88
C ASN A 86 -11.78 -15.81 -11.52
N PHE A 87 -12.33 -16.69 -10.68
CA PHE A 87 -12.90 -16.31 -9.40
C PHE A 87 -11.89 -15.66 -8.42
N PRO A 88 -10.65 -16.18 -8.24
CA PRO A 88 -9.62 -15.48 -7.49
C PRO A 88 -9.38 -14.03 -7.94
N ALA A 89 -9.32 -13.76 -9.24
CA ALA A 89 -9.13 -12.42 -9.81
C ALA A 89 -10.33 -11.51 -9.49
N ILE A 90 -11.56 -12.00 -9.68
CA ILE A 90 -12.80 -11.27 -9.37
C ILE A 90 -12.86 -10.93 -7.88
N ARG A 91 -12.56 -11.91 -7.02
CA ARG A 91 -12.52 -11.72 -5.56
C ARG A 91 -11.52 -10.64 -5.18
N PHE A 92 -10.29 -10.74 -5.68
CA PHE A 92 -9.24 -9.74 -5.43
C PHE A 92 -9.65 -8.34 -5.87
N TRP A 93 -10.25 -8.20 -7.05
CA TRP A 93 -10.74 -6.93 -7.55
C TRP A 93 -11.80 -6.31 -6.64
N LEU A 94 -12.83 -7.09 -6.27
CA LEU A 94 -13.90 -6.64 -5.38
C LEU A 94 -13.38 -6.22 -4.02
N GLN A 95 -12.49 -7.01 -3.40
CA GLN A 95 -11.89 -6.68 -2.11
C GLN A 95 -11.09 -5.38 -2.14
N SER A 96 -10.44 -5.08 -3.26
CA SER A 96 -9.57 -3.90 -3.41
C SER A 96 -10.35 -2.64 -3.77
N HIS A 97 -11.37 -2.76 -4.63
CA HIS A 97 -12.06 -1.61 -5.25
C HIS A 97 -13.47 -1.35 -4.70
N HIS A 98 -14.09 -2.30 -3.99
CA HIS A 98 -15.45 -2.16 -3.48
C HIS A 98 -15.49 -2.17 -1.95
N LYS A 99 -15.91 -1.05 -1.34
CA LYS A 99 -15.91 -0.84 0.12
C LYS A 99 -16.61 -1.96 0.89
N SER A 100 -17.73 -2.49 0.39
CA SER A 100 -18.48 -3.57 1.04
C SER A 100 -17.71 -4.90 1.15
N TYR A 101 -16.68 -5.10 0.33
CA TYR A 101 -15.87 -6.33 0.32
C TYR A 101 -14.50 -6.13 0.98
N LYS A 102 -14.20 -4.92 1.49
CA LYS A 102 -13.00 -4.70 2.30
C LYS A 102 -13.08 -5.55 3.57
N ALA A 103 -11.96 -6.17 3.92
CA ALA A 103 -11.86 -6.93 5.16
C ALA A 103 -12.18 -6.00 6.34
N LYS A 104 -13.24 -6.32 7.09
CA LYS A 104 -13.53 -5.66 8.36
C LYS A 104 -12.59 -6.28 9.40
N LEU A 105 -11.74 -5.46 9.99
CA LEU A 105 -11.00 -5.85 11.18
C LEU A 105 -11.98 -5.79 12.34
N GLU A 106 -12.36 -6.95 12.88
CA GLU A 106 -13.05 -7.01 14.17
C GLU A 106 -12.00 -6.77 15.26
N ILE A 107 -12.03 -5.56 15.84
CA ILE A 107 -11.24 -5.24 17.02
C ILE A 107 -12.04 -5.71 18.22
N SER A 108 -11.78 -6.93 18.68
CA SER A 108 -12.24 -7.41 19.97
C SER A 108 -11.39 -6.75 21.06
N ALA A 109 -11.67 -5.49 21.36
CA ALA A 109 -11.14 -4.87 22.57
C ALA A 109 -11.93 -5.44 23.76
N ASP A 110 -11.27 -6.23 24.60
CA ASP A 110 -11.80 -6.60 25.90
C ASP A 110 -11.86 -5.33 26.75
N THR A 111 -12.99 -4.63 26.71
CA THR A 111 -13.21 -3.37 27.44
C THR A 111 -13.43 -3.58 28.94
N LYS A 112 -13.36 -4.83 29.42
CA LYS A 112 -13.34 -5.15 30.85
C LYS A 112 -11.92 -5.03 31.42
N LYS A 113 -11.33 -3.84 31.33
CA LYS A 113 -10.25 -3.51 32.27
C LYS A 113 -10.93 -3.05 33.56
N GLU A 114 -11.01 -3.92 34.55
CA GLU A 114 -11.36 -3.52 35.91
C GLU A 114 -10.34 -2.47 36.36
N LEU A 115 -10.82 -1.30 36.78
CA LEU A 115 -9.96 -0.22 37.25
C LEU A 115 -9.16 -0.72 38.45
N THR A 116 -7.85 -0.51 38.42
CA THR A 116 -7.00 -0.77 39.58
C THR A 116 -7.39 0.18 40.72
N SER A 117 -7.15 -0.22 41.97
CA SER A 117 -7.53 0.57 43.15
C SER A 117 -6.98 2.01 43.11
N GLU A 118 -5.79 2.20 42.53
CA GLU A 118 -5.16 3.52 42.35
C GLU A 118 -5.87 4.37 41.28
N GLU A 119 -6.31 3.76 40.18
CA GLU A 119 -7.12 4.43 39.15
C GLU A 119 -8.50 4.83 39.70
N GLN A 120 -9.10 4.00 40.57
CA GLN A 120 -10.36 4.29 41.25
C GLN A 120 -10.22 5.46 42.24
N GLU A 121 -9.15 5.49 43.04
CA GLU A 121 -8.88 6.60 43.95
C GLU A 121 -8.67 7.92 43.21
N THR A 122 -7.94 7.88 42.09
CA THR A 122 -7.72 9.07 41.25
C THR A 122 -9.05 9.60 40.69
N MET A 123 -9.92 8.70 40.25
CA MET A 123 -11.24 9.05 39.75
C MET A 123 -12.14 9.62 40.86
N GLN A 124 -12.09 9.03 42.05
CA GLN A 124 -12.82 9.51 43.24
C GLN A 124 -12.38 10.92 43.64
N GLN A 125 -11.07 11.18 43.71
CA GLN A 125 -10.53 12.52 43.99
C GLN A 125 -10.95 13.55 42.95
N ALA A 126 -11.04 13.17 41.68
CA ALA A 126 -11.51 14.04 40.61
C ALA A 126 -13.00 14.40 40.78
N TYR A 127 -13.85 13.42 41.12
CA TYR A 127 -15.27 13.66 41.40
C TYR A 127 -15.50 14.55 42.62
N GLU A 128 -14.70 14.39 43.68
CA GLU A 128 -14.73 15.24 44.87
C GLU A 128 -14.36 16.69 44.53
N ARG A 129 -13.29 16.90 43.75
CA ARG A 129 -12.86 18.23 43.31
C ARG A 129 -13.86 18.92 42.40
N LEU A 130 -14.60 18.15 41.60
CA LEU A 130 -15.69 18.65 40.76
C LEU A 130 -16.98 18.91 41.56
N GLY A 131 -17.02 18.58 42.85
CA GLY A 131 -18.18 18.79 43.72
C GLY A 131 -19.36 17.89 43.39
N LEU A 132 -19.12 16.78 42.67
CA LEU A 132 -20.16 15.87 42.17
C LEU A 132 -20.57 14.80 43.19
N ILE A 133 -19.98 14.81 44.39
CA ILE A 133 -20.31 13.87 45.47
C ILE A 133 -21.09 14.62 46.54
N GLN A 134 -22.42 14.63 46.44
CA GLN A 134 -23.30 14.91 47.57
C GLN A 134 -23.74 13.59 48.20
N GLN A 135 -23.64 13.53 49.53
CA GLN A 135 -23.89 12.36 50.36
C GLN A 135 -25.21 11.65 50.03
N ASN A 136 -25.13 10.32 49.92
CA ASN A 136 -26.22 9.35 49.84
C ASN A 136 -27.24 9.56 48.71
N ASN A 137 -26.92 9.03 47.54
CA ASN A 137 -27.85 8.13 46.86
C ASN A 137 -27.05 7.14 46.01
N LEU A 138 -27.38 5.86 46.17
CA LEU A 138 -26.95 4.79 45.28
C LEU A 138 -27.25 5.26 43.85
N ILE A 139 -26.21 5.41 43.03
CA ILE A 139 -26.39 5.66 41.61
C ILE A 139 -27.01 4.37 41.06
N GLU A 140 -28.34 4.37 40.92
CA GLU A 140 -29.04 3.32 40.20
C GLU A 140 -28.41 3.19 38.81
N PRO A 141 -28.02 1.98 38.39
CA PRO A 141 -27.37 1.77 37.11
C PRO A 141 -28.28 2.31 36.00
N TYR A 142 -27.72 3.17 35.14
CA TYR A 142 -28.39 3.70 33.96
C TYR A 142 -28.83 2.53 33.07
N GLU A 143 -30.13 2.22 33.11
CA GLU A 143 -30.73 1.24 32.20
C GLU A 143 -30.56 1.74 30.76
N GLN A 144 -29.91 0.93 29.94
CA GLN A 144 -29.90 1.11 28.50
C GLN A 144 -31.31 0.90 27.96
N SER A 145 -32.12 1.96 27.92
CA SER A 145 -33.37 1.96 27.18
C SER A 145 -33.04 1.76 25.70
N ASN A 146 -33.40 0.58 25.18
CA ASN A 146 -33.43 0.17 23.79
C ASN A 146 -33.53 1.34 22.80
N ILE A 147 -32.42 1.67 22.13
CA ILE A 147 -32.48 2.27 20.80
C ILE A 147 -32.59 1.09 19.83
N GLY A 148 -33.80 0.54 19.76
CA GLY A 148 -34.20 -0.26 18.61
C GLY A 148 -34.33 0.69 17.43
N SER A 149 -33.34 0.70 16.54
CA SER A 149 -33.56 1.15 15.17
C SER A 149 -34.00 -0.06 14.38
N GLU A 150 -35.30 -0.16 14.11
CA GLU A 150 -35.87 -1.06 13.11
C GLU A 150 -35.08 -0.94 11.80
N ASP A 151 -34.38 -2.00 11.42
CA ASP A 151 -33.74 -2.11 10.13
C ASP A 151 -34.81 -2.50 9.09
N THR A 152 -35.62 -1.53 8.66
CA THR A 152 -36.49 -1.71 7.48
C THR A 152 -35.68 -1.46 6.22
N ARG A 153 -34.86 -2.44 5.81
CA ARG A 153 -34.31 -2.50 4.44
C ARG A 153 -34.99 -3.63 3.66
N PRO A 154 -35.56 -3.37 2.47
CA PRO A 154 -36.20 -4.40 1.67
C PRO A 154 -35.15 -5.36 1.08
N ASP A 155 -35.45 -6.66 1.14
CA ASP A 155 -34.66 -7.76 0.61
C ASP A 155 -34.57 -7.68 -0.94
N PRO A 156 -33.36 -7.63 -1.54
CA PRO A 156 -33.20 -7.51 -2.98
C PRO A 156 -33.39 -8.83 -3.75
N HIS A 157 -33.81 -9.93 -3.11
CA HIS A 157 -33.97 -11.24 -3.77
C HIS A 157 -35.42 -11.75 -3.84
N GLN A 158 -36.38 -10.87 -4.10
CA GLN A 158 -37.69 -11.29 -4.63
C GLN A 158 -38.10 -10.44 -5.83
N GLN A 159 -37.61 -10.83 -7.02
CA GLN A 159 -38.39 -10.80 -8.27
C GLN A 159 -37.58 -11.47 -9.37
N ASN A 160 -37.98 -12.69 -9.71
CA ASN A 160 -38.45 -13.03 -11.06
C ASN A 160 -38.92 -14.50 -11.02
N GLY A 161 -40.24 -14.65 -10.98
CA GLY A 161 -40.92 -15.76 -11.65
C GLY A 161 -41.12 -15.42 -13.12
#